data_AF-D2S2W8-F1
#
_entry.id   AF-D2S2W8-F1
#
_cell.length_a   1.000
_cell.length_b   1.000
_cell.length_c   1.000
_cell.angle_alpha   90.00
_cell.angle_beta   90.00
_cell.angle_gamma   90.00
#
_symmetry.space_group_name_H-M   'P 1'
#
loop_
_entity.id
_entity.type
_entity.pdbx_description
1 polymer ?
#
loop_
_entity_poly.entity_id
_entity_poly.type
_entity_poly.pdbx_seq_one_letter_code
_entity_poly.pdbx_strand_id
1 'polypeptide(L)'
;MSEAVVGGQDLTSAVVTVFEELQTAPGHVIPIAKLEEVSQKEVSIEGRVETLWDPSHPSIAQVGLIADDSGQTRVTIWKSSEAPWIEEGEQVRIHKAARNWHEGRVSLAVTGWTTIHFPERGRWWE
;
A
#
# COMPACT_ATOMS: atom_id res chain seq x y z
N MET A 1 -37.71 -18.59 40.79
CA MET A 1 -37.85 -18.83 39.35
C MET A 1 -37.86 -17.47 38.67
N SER A 2 -37.08 -17.35 37.60
CA SER A 2 -37.05 -16.24 36.61
C SER A 2 -36.38 -14.94 37.11
N GLU A 3 -35.15 -14.63 36.68
CA GLU A 3 -34.74 -14.05 35.38
C GLU A 3 -35.31 -12.64 35.17
N ALA A 4 -34.58 -11.61 34.76
CA ALA A 4 -33.16 -11.45 34.45
C ALA A 4 -32.80 -9.95 34.58
N VAL A 5 -31.50 -9.71 34.53
CA VAL A 5 -30.74 -8.53 34.93
C VAL A 5 -30.85 -7.40 33.89
N VAL A 6 -30.80 -6.14 34.39
CA VAL A 6 -30.14 -4.91 33.84
C VAL A 6 -29.32 -5.16 32.56
N GLY A 7 -29.25 -4.31 31.55
CA GLY A 7 -29.44 -2.86 31.39
C GLY A 7 -28.69 -2.51 30.09
N GLY A 8 -29.11 -1.45 29.41
CA GLY A 8 -28.57 -1.09 28.10
C GLY A 8 -27.08 -0.79 28.09
N GLN A 9 -26.43 -1.04 26.95
CA GLN A 9 -25.27 -0.31 26.43
C GLN A 9 -24.92 -0.83 25.01
N ASP A 10 -25.02 0.09 24.05
CA ASP A 10 -24.35 0.19 22.74
C ASP A 10 -23.95 -1.07 21.95
N LEU A 11 -24.73 -1.34 20.89
CA LEU A 11 -24.47 -2.31 19.83
C LEU A 11 -23.34 -1.90 18.85
N THR A 12 -22.57 -0.86 19.13
CA THR A 12 -21.54 -0.32 18.21
C THR A 12 -20.12 -0.75 18.56
N SER A 13 -19.89 -1.38 19.70
CA SER A 13 -18.53 -1.67 20.20
C SER A 13 -18.06 -3.12 20.01
N ALA A 14 -18.75 -3.90 19.18
CA ALA A 14 -18.43 -5.32 18.91
C ALA A 14 -17.94 -5.60 17.48
N VAL A 15 -17.51 -4.57 16.74
CA VAL A 15 -16.86 -4.75 15.41
C VAL A 15 -15.37 -4.39 15.45
N VAL A 16 -14.88 -3.78 16.54
CA VAL A 16 -13.45 -3.46 16.73
C VAL A 16 -12.81 -4.51 17.63
N THR A 17 -12.85 -5.78 17.24
CA THR A 17 -12.05 -6.84 17.90
C THR A 17 -11.49 -7.84 16.89
N VAL A 18 -11.43 -7.45 15.60
CA VAL A 18 -10.68 -8.13 14.55
C VAL A 18 -9.70 -7.16 13.88
N PHE A 19 -9.21 -6.15 14.60
CA PHE A 19 -8.30 -5.14 14.01
C PHE A 19 -6.83 -5.33 14.41
N GLU A 20 -6.51 -6.28 15.31
CA GLU A 20 -5.13 -6.41 15.84
C GLU A 20 -4.49 -7.81 15.69
N GLU A 21 -5.20 -8.84 15.22
CA GLU A 21 -4.60 -10.17 14.97
C GLU A 21 -4.33 -10.49 13.49
N LEU A 22 -4.57 -9.52 12.58
CA LEU A 22 -4.27 -9.64 11.15
C LEU A 22 -3.19 -8.66 10.68
N GLN A 23 -2.34 -8.16 11.58
CA GLN A 23 -1.26 -7.23 11.22
C GLN A 23 -0.03 -7.91 10.60
N THR A 24 -0.06 -9.25 10.45
CA THR A 24 1.07 -10.06 9.95
C THR A 24 0.63 -11.09 8.89
N ALA A 25 -0.42 -10.82 8.12
CA ALA A 25 -0.70 -11.57 6.90
C ALA A 25 0.18 -11.04 5.76
N PRO A 26 0.88 -11.89 4.98
CA PRO A 26 1.57 -11.45 3.77
C PRO A 26 0.56 -10.80 2.81
N GLY A 27 0.60 -9.47 2.70
CA GLY A 27 -0.37 -8.69 1.94
C GLY A 27 -1.08 -7.58 2.71
N HIS A 28 -0.77 -7.36 3.99
CA HIS A 28 -1.29 -6.19 4.71
C HIS A 28 -0.75 -4.89 4.11
N VAL A 29 -1.68 -4.06 3.62
CA VAL A 29 -1.40 -2.71 3.11
C VAL A 29 -1.20 -1.79 4.30
N ILE A 30 -0.03 -1.17 4.41
CA ILE A 30 0.27 -0.17 5.44
C ILE A 30 0.11 1.25 4.89
N PRO A 31 -0.28 2.22 5.73
CA PRO A 31 -0.29 3.64 5.34
C PRO A 31 1.11 4.11 4.98
N ILE A 32 1.24 4.97 3.98
CA ILE A 32 2.50 5.51 3.49
C ILE A 32 3.27 6.27 4.59
N ALA A 33 2.57 7.00 5.47
CA ALA A 33 3.20 7.71 6.59
C ALA A 33 3.89 6.77 7.59
N LYS A 34 3.46 5.50 7.69
CA LYS A 34 4.03 4.52 8.62
C LYS A 34 5.22 3.74 8.04
N LEU A 35 5.61 4.05 6.79
CA LEU A 35 6.71 3.35 6.11
C LEU A 35 8.04 3.47 6.85
N GLU A 36 8.23 4.51 7.67
CA GLU A 36 9.46 4.72 8.45
C GLU A 36 9.48 3.88 9.74
N GLU A 37 8.31 3.64 10.33
CA GLU A 37 8.14 2.99 11.64
C GLU A 37 8.17 1.46 11.55
N VAL A 38 7.87 0.90 10.38
CA VAL A 38 7.86 -0.55 10.18
C VAL A 38 9.27 -1.12 10.10
N SER A 39 9.49 -2.32 10.66
CA SER A 39 10.79 -3.03 10.59
C SER A 39 10.90 -3.96 9.37
N GLN A 40 9.79 -4.20 8.65
CA GLN A 40 9.74 -5.12 7.50
C GLN A 40 10.52 -4.56 6.31
N LYS A 41 11.37 -5.39 5.68
CA LYS A 41 12.14 -4.97 4.49
C LYS A 41 11.25 -4.74 3.26
N GLU A 42 10.16 -5.49 3.18
CA GLU A 42 9.18 -5.43 2.10
C GLU A 42 7.83 -5.05 2.69
N VAL A 43 7.10 -4.19 2.00
CA VAL A 43 5.82 -3.68 2.48
C VAL A 43 4.82 -3.63 1.34
N SER A 44 3.54 -3.63 1.68
CA SER A 44 2.48 -3.40 0.71
C SER A 44 1.85 -2.05 0.97
N ILE A 45 1.61 -1.27 -0.07
CA ILE A 45 0.93 0.03 0.00
C ILE A 45 -0.20 0.09 -1.02
N GLU A 46 -1.16 0.97 -0.78
CA GLU A 46 -2.17 1.37 -1.74
C GLU A 46 -2.15 2.88 -1.82
N GLY A 47 -2.24 3.41 -3.04
CA GLY A 47 -2.23 4.85 -3.25
C GLY A 47 -2.48 5.21 -4.70
N ARG A 48 -2.74 6.49 -4.93
CA ARG A 48 -2.89 7.07 -6.26
C ARG A 48 -1.54 7.54 -6.75
N VAL A 49 -1.25 7.27 -8.02
CA VAL A 49 -0.07 7.84 -8.69
C VAL A 49 -0.32 9.32 -8.89
N GLU A 50 0.44 10.18 -8.21
CA GLU A 50 0.26 11.64 -8.33
C GLU A 50 1.10 12.23 -9.44
N THR A 51 2.32 11.72 -9.61
CA THR A 51 3.26 12.26 -10.59
C THR A 51 4.18 11.18 -11.10
N LEU A 52 4.42 11.15 -12.40
CA LEU A 52 5.46 10.33 -13.01
C LEU A 52 6.58 11.24 -13.53
N TRP A 53 7.83 10.82 -13.33
CA TRP A 53 9.00 11.55 -13.82
C TRP A 53 9.75 10.75 -14.86
N ASP A 54 10.54 11.45 -15.66
CA ASP A 54 11.45 10.83 -16.61
C ASP A 54 12.54 10.04 -15.86
N PRO A 55 12.78 8.77 -16.21
CA PRO A 55 13.73 7.92 -15.50
C PRO A 55 15.17 8.42 -15.68
N SER A 56 15.83 8.73 -14.56
CA SER A 56 17.21 9.21 -14.56
C SER A 56 18.27 8.15 -14.92
N HIS A 57 17.90 6.87 -15.03
CA HIS A 57 18.80 5.78 -15.36
C HIS A 57 18.12 4.76 -16.29
N PRO A 58 18.80 4.20 -17.30
CA PRO A 58 18.20 3.27 -18.27
C PRO A 58 17.67 1.96 -17.65
N SER A 59 18.06 1.63 -16.42
CA SER A 59 17.56 0.47 -15.67
C SER A 59 16.21 0.70 -14.99
N ILE A 60 15.78 1.96 -14.90
CA ILE A 60 14.49 2.36 -14.34
C ILE A 60 13.46 2.31 -15.48
N ALA A 61 12.36 1.59 -15.26
CA ALA A 61 11.22 1.55 -16.17
C ALA A 61 10.36 2.80 -15.97
N GLN A 62 9.99 3.06 -14.72
CA GLN A 62 9.21 4.23 -14.32
C GLN A 62 9.65 4.67 -12.92
N VAL A 63 9.51 5.95 -12.63
CA VAL A 63 9.67 6.50 -11.28
C VAL A 63 8.61 7.54 -11.06
N GLY A 64 8.01 7.54 -9.87
CA GLY A 64 6.87 8.38 -9.58
C GLY A 64 6.62 8.61 -8.11
N LEU A 65 5.68 9.50 -7.84
CA LEU A 65 5.13 9.75 -6.53
C LEU A 65 3.80 9.03 -6.39
N ILE A 66 3.63 8.31 -5.29
CA ILE A 66 2.36 7.69 -4.92
C ILE A 66 1.92 8.28 -3.59
N ALA A 67 0.65 8.65 -3.49
CA ALA A 67 0.05 9.19 -2.29
C ALA A 67 -1.20 8.41 -1.86
N ASP A 68 -1.40 8.31 -0.55
CA ASP A 68 -2.62 7.87 0.10
C ASP A 68 -3.09 8.96 1.08
N ASP A 69 -4.24 8.78 1.72
CA ASP A 69 -4.77 9.69 2.73
C ASP A 69 -3.78 10.00 3.87
N SER A 70 -2.82 9.11 4.13
CA SER A 70 -1.81 9.30 5.17
C SER A 70 -0.58 10.10 4.72
N GLY A 71 -0.22 10.09 3.44
CA GLY A 71 1.00 10.74 2.96
C GLY A 71 1.46 10.24 1.60
N GLN A 72 2.70 10.61 1.23
CA GLN A 72 3.26 10.35 -0.10
C GLN A 72 4.66 9.73 -0.02
N THR A 73 4.98 8.85 -0.95
CA THR A 73 6.31 8.24 -1.08
C THR A 73 6.73 8.12 -2.54
N ARG A 74 8.05 8.15 -2.77
CA ARG A 74 8.64 7.90 -4.08
C ARG A 74 8.67 6.40 -4.35
N VAL A 75 8.20 6.00 -5.53
CA VAL A 75 8.26 4.64 -6.03
C VAL A 75 9.12 4.58 -7.28
N THR A 76 10.04 3.62 -7.31
CA THR A 76 10.90 3.32 -8.46
C THR A 76 10.58 1.93 -8.97
N ILE A 77 10.18 1.84 -10.23
CA ILE A 77 9.92 0.59 -10.94
C ILE A 77 11.14 0.24 -11.78
N TRP A 78 11.76 -0.90 -11.51
CA TRP A 78 12.92 -1.37 -12.25
C TRP A 78 12.51 -2.12 -13.51
N LYS A 79 13.23 -1.97 -14.63
CA LYS A 79 12.95 -2.75 -15.85
C LYS A 79 13.02 -4.26 -15.62
N SER A 80 13.93 -4.70 -14.77
CA SER A 80 14.08 -6.11 -14.39
C SER A 80 12.91 -6.65 -13.56
N SER A 81 11.96 -5.81 -13.13
CA SER A 81 10.76 -6.27 -12.43
C SER A 81 9.67 -6.77 -13.38
N GLU A 82 9.75 -6.39 -14.67
CA GLU A 82 8.70 -6.68 -15.67
C GLU A 82 7.29 -6.25 -15.21
N ALA A 83 7.23 -5.28 -14.30
CA ALA A 83 5.99 -4.80 -13.73
C ALA A 83 5.13 -4.08 -14.78
N PRO A 84 3.80 -4.14 -14.64
CA PRO A 84 2.87 -3.43 -15.53
C PRO A 84 3.07 -1.92 -15.41
N TRP A 85 2.82 -1.21 -16.52
CA TRP A 85 2.91 0.25 -16.56
C TRP A 85 1.82 0.90 -15.70
N ILE A 86 2.21 1.92 -14.94
CA ILE A 86 1.32 2.76 -14.14
C ILE A 86 1.10 4.11 -14.85
N GLU A 87 -0.06 4.72 -14.63
CA GLU A 87 -0.43 6.02 -15.19
C GLU A 87 -0.68 7.07 -14.10
N GLU A 88 -0.43 8.34 -14.41
CA GLU A 88 -0.75 9.43 -13.50
C GLU A 88 -2.26 9.51 -13.25
N GLY A 89 -2.64 9.72 -11.99
CA GLY A 89 -4.03 9.72 -11.54
C GLY A 89 -4.59 8.31 -11.27
N GLU A 90 -3.87 7.24 -11.57
CA GLU A 90 -4.38 5.87 -11.40
C GLU A 90 -4.26 5.37 -9.96
N GLN A 91 -5.30 4.69 -9.46
CA GLN A 91 -5.21 3.97 -8.20
C GLN A 91 -4.44 2.66 -8.37
N VAL A 92 -3.38 2.47 -7.59
CA VAL A 92 -2.55 1.26 -7.61
C VAL A 92 -2.38 0.67 -6.22
N ARG A 93 -2.26 -0.65 -6.16
CA ARG A 93 -1.90 -1.40 -4.95
C ARG A 93 -0.62 -2.18 -5.22
N ILE A 94 0.45 -1.84 -4.50
CA ILE A 94 1.77 -2.43 -4.69
C ILE A 94 2.03 -3.38 -3.53
N HIS A 95 2.23 -4.66 -3.81
CA HIS A 95 2.51 -5.71 -2.84
C HIS A 95 3.98 -6.11 -2.85
N LYS A 96 4.56 -6.26 -1.66
CA LYS A 96 5.97 -6.65 -1.46
C LYS A 96 6.94 -5.72 -2.19
N ALA A 97 6.72 -4.41 -2.07
CA ALA A 97 7.68 -3.41 -2.53
C ALA A 97 8.86 -3.38 -1.55
N ALA A 98 10.07 -3.38 -2.08
CA ALA A 98 11.28 -3.28 -1.26
C ALA A 98 11.42 -1.85 -0.74
N ARG A 99 11.59 -1.70 0.56
CA ARG A 99 11.90 -0.40 1.17
C ARG A 99 13.35 -0.03 0.93
N ASN A 100 13.57 1.19 0.50
CA ASN A 100 14.89 1.79 0.35
C ASN A 100 14.95 3.12 1.09
N TRP A 101 16.06 3.37 1.77
CA TRP A 101 16.26 4.59 2.55
C TRP A 101 17.07 5.58 1.73
N HIS A 102 16.54 6.80 1.55
CA HIS A 102 17.23 7.87 0.87
C HIS A 102 17.03 9.18 1.64
N GLU A 103 18.12 9.78 2.16
CA GLU A 103 18.10 11.03 2.92
C GLU A 103 17.02 11.09 4.02
N GLY A 104 16.92 10.02 4.81
CA GLY A 104 15.96 9.94 5.92
C GLY A 104 14.50 9.78 5.48
N ARG A 105 14.22 9.60 4.19
CA ARG A 105 12.89 9.25 3.68
C ARG A 105 12.88 7.84 3.13
N VAL A 106 11.81 7.11 3.43
CA VAL A 106 11.57 5.81 2.81
C VAL A 106 11.03 6.01 1.41
N SER A 107 11.66 5.33 0.47
CA SER A 107 11.21 5.14 -0.91
C SER A 107 10.95 3.66 -1.16
N LEU A 108 10.10 3.36 -2.14
CA LEU A 108 9.75 2.00 -2.49
C LEU A 108 10.36 1.62 -3.84
N ALA A 109 10.82 0.39 -3.93
CA ALA A 109 11.34 -0.21 -5.15
C ALA A 109 10.50 -1.42 -5.56
N VAL A 110 10.00 -1.40 -6.80
CA VAL A 110 9.29 -2.51 -7.42
C VAL A 110 10.31 -3.42 -8.09
N THR A 111 10.42 -4.66 -7.58
CA THR A 111 11.38 -5.68 -8.01
C THR A 111 10.64 -6.90 -8.57
N GLY A 112 11.36 -7.93 -9.04
CA GLY A 112 10.74 -9.09 -9.71
C GLY A 112 9.76 -9.93 -8.87
N TRP A 113 9.72 -9.74 -7.54
CA TRP A 113 8.75 -10.39 -6.64
C TRP A 113 7.68 -9.43 -6.12
N THR A 114 7.72 -8.18 -6.56
CA THR A 114 6.71 -7.16 -6.26
C THR A 114 5.56 -7.30 -7.26
N THR A 115 4.31 -7.16 -6.81
CA THR A 115 3.12 -7.24 -7.67
C THR A 115 2.34 -5.93 -7.59
N ILE A 116 1.95 -5.38 -8.75
CA ILE A 116 1.11 -4.19 -8.83
C ILE A 116 -0.29 -4.62 -9.28
N HIS A 117 -1.30 -4.23 -8.52
CA HIS A 117 -2.71 -4.42 -8.84
C HIS A 117 -3.37 -3.08 -9.13
N PHE A 118 -4.32 -3.08 -10.07
CA PHE A 118 -5.06 -1.90 -10.50
C PHE A 118 -6.54 -2.09 -10.17
N PRO A 119 -7.01 -1.65 -8.99
CA PRO A 119 -8.42 -1.77 -8.61
C PRO A 119 -9.37 -1.10 -9.61
N GLU A 120 -8.94 -0.01 -10.26
CA GLU A 120 -9.76 0.72 -11.23
C GLU A 120 -9.74 0.07 -12.63
N ARG A 121 -8.61 -0.50 -13.09
CA ARG A 121 -8.52 -1.17 -14.40
C ARG A 121 -9.28 -2.50 -14.47
N GLY A 122 -9.70 -3.07 -13.35
CA GLY A 122 -10.48 -4.32 -13.31
C GLY A 122 -11.96 -4.15 -13.66
N ARG A 123 -12.47 -2.91 -13.78
CA ARG A 123 -13.87 -2.65 -14.18
C ARG A 123 -14.02 -2.55 -15.70
N TRP A 124 -13.84 -3.66 -16.39
CA TRP A 124 -14.31 -3.79 -17.78
C TRP A 124 -15.28 -4.97 -17.87
N TRP A 125 -16.55 -4.69 -17.58
CA TRP A 125 -17.71 -5.39 -18.13
C TRP A 125 -18.88 -4.39 -18.21
N GLU A 126 -19.11 -3.85 -19.41
CA GLU A 126 -20.42 -3.45 -19.95
C GLU A 126 -20.50 -3.93 -21.40
#